data_AF-A0A7C9VDX7-F1
#
_entry.id   AF-A0A7C9VDX7-F1
#
_cell.length_a   1.000
_cell.length_b   1.000
_cell.length_c   1.000
_cell.angle_alpha   90.00
_cell.angle_beta   90.00
_cell.angle_gamma   90.00
#
_symmetry.space_group_name_H-M   'P 1'
#
loop_
_entity.id
_entity.type
_entity.pdbx_description
1 polymer ?
#
loop_
_entity_poly.entity_id
_entity_poly.type
_entity_poly.pdbx_seq_one_letter_code
_entity_poly.pdbx_strand_id
1 'polypeptide(L)'
;MNNHVEQVDPDEAAQLSFNEKKPQGSLIATDMIQFDQLSAALIYAVETMHSSHRQRCMITTQSGSIYRWSEIPTLYSSVKTPQ
;
A
#
# COMPACT_ATOMS: atom_id res chain seq x y z
N MET A 1 -0.48 -7.86 -26.72
CA MET A 1 -0.18 -8.19 -25.30
C MET A 1 -0.95 -7.18 -24.48
N ASN A 2 -2.13 -7.58 -24.01
CA ASN A 2 -3.02 -6.69 -23.27
C ASN A 2 -2.47 -6.65 -21.85
N ASN A 3 -1.61 -5.67 -21.57
CA ASN A 3 -1.25 -5.33 -20.20
C ASN A 3 -2.55 -4.88 -19.54
N HIS A 4 -3.20 -5.81 -18.85
CA HIS A 4 -4.24 -5.51 -17.87
C HIS A 4 -3.51 -4.82 -16.71
N VAL A 5 -3.11 -3.56 -16.93
CA VAL A 5 -2.95 -2.63 -15.83
C VAL A 5 -4.37 -2.54 -15.30
N GLU A 6 -4.64 -3.31 -14.24
CA GLU A 6 -5.82 -3.12 -13.41
C GLU A 6 -5.93 -1.61 -13.23
N GLN A 7 -7.03 -1.00 -13.68
CA GLN A 7 -7.18 0.45 -13.59
C GLN A 7 -7.23 0.78 -12.10
N VAL A 8 -6.07 1.09 -11.56
CA VAL A 8 -5.90 1.40 -10.16
C VAL A 8 -6.42 2.81 -9.99
N ASP A 9 -7.49 2.98 -9.22
CA ASP A 9 -8.11 4.28 -9.04
C ASP A 9 -7.36 5.03 -7.92
N PRO A 10 -6.54 6.04 -8.23
CA PRO A 10 -5.69 6.69 -7.23
C PRO A 10 -6.47 7.50 -6.19
N ASP A 11 -7.76 7.74 -6.46
CA ASP A 11 -8.68 8.50 -5.62
C ASP A 11 -9.54 7.58 -4.73
N GLU A 12 -9.48 6.24 -4.89
CA GLU A 12 -10.26 5.35 -4.03
C GLU A 12 -9.67 5.26 -2.62
N ALA A 13 -10.54 5.04 -1.63
CA ALA A 13 -10.11 4.82 -0.26
C ALA A 13 -9.24 3.56 -0.15
N ALA A 14 -8.18 3.65 0.65
CA ALA A 14 -7.22 2.59 0.81
C ALA A 14 -6.78 2.45 2.26
N GLN A 15 -6.38 1.24 2.63
CA GLN A 15 -5.93 0.90 3.96
C GLN A 15 -4.52 0.35 3.89
N LEU A 16 -3.58 1.05 4.50
CA LEU A 16 -2.23 0.58 4.67
C LEU A 16 -2.15 -0.27 5.94
N SER A 17 -1.55 -1.45 5.82
CA SER A 17 -1.41 -2.45 6.87
C SER A 17 0.02 -2.95 6.88
N PHE A 18 0.59 -3.18 8.07
CA PHE A 18 1.93 -3.78 8.18
C PHE A 18 1.96 -4.93 9.16
N ASN A 19 2.52 -6.05 8.68
CA ASN A 19 2.71 -7.22 9.52
C ASN A 19 4.01 -7.08 10.32
N GLU A 20 3.94 -6.51 11.52
CA GLU A 20 5.03 -6.64 12.48
C GLU A 20 4.91 -7.94 13.27
N LYS A 21 5.75 -8.92 12.94
CA LYS A 21 6.03 -10.03 13.87
C LYS A 21 6.75 -9.46 15.09
N LYS A 22 6.01 -9.10 16.13
CA LYS A 22 6.58 -8.89 17.46
C LYS A 22 7.11 -10.25 17.99
N PRO A 23 8.23 -10.26 18.74
CA PRO A 23 8.94 -11.49 19.14
C PRO A 23 8.23 -12.35 20.20
N GLN A 24 6.96 -12.10 20.53
CA GLN A 24 6.21 -12.91 21.48
C GLN A 24 4.82 -13.20 20.93
N GLY A 25 4.66 -14.36 20.27
CA GLY A 25 3.51 -15.28 20.25
C GLY A 25 2.07 -14.77 20.14
N SER A 26 1.85 -13.48 20.01
CA SER A 26 0.56 -12.82 19.93
C SER A 26 0.50 -12.22 18.52
N LEU A 27 -0.58 -12.46 17.80
CA LEU A 27 -0.83 -11.83 16.50
C LEU A 27 -1.18 -10.37 16.80
N ILE A 28 -0.18 -9.51 16.87
CA ILE A 28 -0.31 -8.16 17.45
C ILE A 28 -0.78 -7.23 16.36
N ALA A 29 -1.88 -6.52 16.64
CA ALA A 29 -2.46 -5.39 15.93
C ALA A 29 -1.67 -4.98 14.67
N THR A 30 -2.19 -5.38 13.51
CA THR A 30 -1.90 -4.70 12.26
C THR A 30 -2.26 -3.23 12.50
N ASP A 31 -1.29 -2.34 12.61
CA ASP A 31 -1.59 -0.92 12.55
C ASP A 31 -2.17 -0.70 11.14
N MET A 32 -3.48 -0.47 11.11
CA MET A 32 -4.25 -0.24 9.90
C MET A 32 -4.45 1.27 9.81
N ILE A 33 -3.76 1.90 8.87
CA ILE A 33 -3.90 3.32 8.61
C ILE A 33 -4.85 3.45 7.42
N GLN A 34 -6.03 4.01 7.68
CA GLN A 34 -6.99 4.31 6.63
C GLN A 34 -6.62 5.64 5.95
N PHE A 35 -6.72 5.64 4.64
CA PHE A 35 -6.54 6.78 3.76
C PHE A 35 -7.79 6.93 2.90
N ASP A 36 -8.20 8.18 2.70
CA ASP A 36 -9.29 8.52 1.81
C ASP A 36 -8.92 8.28 0.34
N GLN A 37 -7.62 8.27 0.04
CA GLN A 37 -7.07 8.09 -1.30
C GLN A 37 -5.91 7.10 -1.31
N LEU A 38 -5.89 6.23 -2.32
CA LEU A 38 -4.82 5.28 -2.57
C LEU A 38 -3.50 5.99 -2.86
N SER A 39 -3.52 7.07 -3.61
CA SER A 39 -2.34 7.90 -3.87
C SER A 39 -1.69 8.38 -2.57
N ALA A 40 -2.47 8.82 -1.59
CA ALA A 40 -1.98 9.20 -0.26
C ALA A 40 -1.38 8.00 0.50
N ALA A 41 -2.01 6.82 0.44
CA ALA A 41 -1.47 5.60 1.03
C ALA A 41 -0.12 5.19 0.39
N LEU A 42 0.00 5.31 -0.93
CA LEU A 42 1.22 5.02 -1.68
C LEU A 42 2.35 6.01 -1.32
N ILE A 43 2.04 7.31 -1.27
CA ILE A 43 2.98 8.36 -0.83
C ILE A 43 3.48 8.05 0.59
N TYR A 44 2.58 7.75 1.51
CA TYR A 44 2.94 7.43 2.89
C TYR A 44 3.85 6.19 2.97
N ALA A 45 3.50 5.12 2.24
CA ALA A 45 4.29 3.89 2.20
C ALA A 45 5.72 4.12 1.68
N VAL A 46 5.87 4.94 0.64
CA VAL A 46 7.16 5.15 -0.04
C VAL A 46 8.01 6.24 0.62
N GLU A 47 7.41 7.34 1.05
CA GLU A 47 8.14 8.52 1.54
C GLU A 47 8.24 8.55 3.07
N THR A 48 7.20 8.11 3.79
CA THR A 48 7.15 8.23 5.25
C THR A 48 7.57 6.96 5.98
N MET A 49 7.25 5.79 5.44
CA MET A 49 7.48 4.52 6.12
C MET A 49 8.98 4.18 6.24
N HIS A 50 9.39 3.63 7.39
CA HIS A 50 10.78 3.24 7.64
C HIS A 50 11.18 2.02 6.80
N SER A 51 12.40 2.02 6.25
CA SER A 51 12.87 0.99 5.31
C SER A 51 12.73 -0.45 5.81
N SER A 52 12.86 -0.66 7.12
CA SER A 52 12.73 -1.97 7.77
C SER A 52 11.29 -2.52 7.80
N HIS A 53 10.28 -1.66 7.66
CA HIS A 53 8.85 -2.02 7.73
C HIS A 53 8.21 -2.07 6.34
N ARG A 54 8.82 -1.40 5.35
CA ARG A 54 8.36 -1.34 3.96
C ARG A 54 8.08 -2.71 3.35
N GLN A 55 9.00 -3.67 3.47
CA GLN A 55 8.82 -5.02 2.89
C GLN A 55 7.61 -5.81 3.43
N ARG A 56 7.05 -5.37 4.56
CA ARG A 56 5.91 -6.02 5.23
C ARG A 56 4.63 -5.21 5.10
N CYS A 57 4.65 -4.12 4.34
CA CYS A 57 3.47 -3.31 4.11
C CYS A 57 2.61 -3.89 2.98
N MET A 58 1.32 -3.71 3.15
CA MET A 58 0.27 -4.06 2.21
C MET A 58 -0.72 -2.90 2.18
N ILE A 59 -1.20 -2.54 1.00
CA ILE A 59 -2.27 -1.59 0.83
C ILE A 59 -3.48 -2.35 0.29
N THR A 60 -4.59 -2.30 1.02
CA THR A 60 -5.87 -2.87 0.58
C THR A 60 -6.77 -1.73 0.16
N THR A 61 -7.28 -1.75 -1.06
CA THR A 61 -8.22 -0.73 -1.53
C THR A 61 -9.66 -1.07 -1.16
N GLN A 62 -10.55 -0.08 -1.22
CA GLN A 62 -11.97 -0.28 -0.97
C GLN A 62 -12.61 -1.26 -1.96
N SER A 63 -12.11 -1.30 -3.19
CA SER A 63 -12.54 -2.28 -4.21
C SER A 63 -12.13 -3.72 -3.87
N GLY A 64 -11.28 -3.92 -2.85
CA GLY A 64 -10.79 -5.21 -2.41
C GLY A 64 -9.47 -5.63 -3.05
N SER A 65 -8.84 -4.77 -3.86
CA SER A 65 -7.50 -5.02 -4.41
C SER A 65 -6.46 -4.92 -3.30
N ILE A 66 -5.44 -5.79 -3.36
CA ILE A 66 -4.40 -5.86 -2.33
C ILE A 66 -3.02 -5.73 -2.99
N TYR A 67 -2.35 -4.63 -2.72
CA TYR A 67 -1.02 -4.32 -3.24
C TYR A 67 0.05 -4.57 -2.19
N ARG A 68 1.06 -5.38 -2.54
CA ARG A 68 2.21 -5.62 -1.66
C ARG A 68 3.32 -4.62 -1.94
N TRP A 69 4.28 -4.51 -1.02
CA TRP A 69 5.46 -3.67 -1.23
C TRP A 69 6.20 -3.90 -2.55
N SER A 70 6.18 -5.11 -3.11
CA SER A 70 6.80 -5.36 -4.43
C SER A 70 6.14 -4.57 -5.57
N GLU A 71 4.88 -4.18 -5.42
CA GLU A 71 4.08 -3.48 -6.44
C GLU A 71 3.90 -1.99 -6.11
N ILE A 72 3.88 -1.64 -4.83
CA ILE A 72 3.70 -0.27 -4.34
C ILE A 72 4.63 0.77 -5.01
N PRO A 73 5.95 0.55 -5.19
CA PRO A 73 6.83 1.50 -5.87
C PRO A 73 6.44 1.74 -7.33
N THR A 74 6.01 0.69 -8.03
CA THR A 74 5.56 0.77 -9.42
C THR A 74 4.25 1.55 -9.50
N LEU A 75 3.30 1.25 -8.62
CA LEU A 75 2.02 1.97 -8.53
C LEU A 75 2.23 3.44 -8.15
N TYR A 76 3.09 3.70 -7.17
CA TYR A 76 3.48 5.05 -6.77
C TYR A 76 4.04 5.84 -7.95
N SER A 77 4.91 5.22 -8.76
CA SER A 77 5.42 5.87 -9.96
C SER A 77 4.31 6.20 -10.95
N SER A 78 3.36 5.28 -11.16
CA SER A 78 2.23 5.50 -12.06
C SER A 78 1.30 6.62 -11.61
N VAL A 79 1.08 6.81 -10.30
CA VAL A 79 0.23 7.90 -9.78
C VAL A 79 0.97 9.24 -9.68
N LYS A 80 2.30 9.24 -9.52
CA LYS A 80 3.09 10.47 -9.38
C LYS A 80 3.37 11.17 -10.71
N THR A 81 3.40 10.43 -11.81
CA THR A 81 3.46 11.03 -13.16
C THR A 81 2.06 11.09 -13.76
N PRO A 82 1.33 12.21 -13.63
CA PRO A 82 0.26 12.50 -14.57
C PRO A 82 0.91 12.62 -15.95
N GLN A 83 0.56 11.73 -16.89
CA GLN A 83 0.76 12.03 -18.30
C GLN A 83 -0.21 13.13 -18.75
#